data_AF-A0A235G0D5-F1
#
_entry.id   AF-A0A235G0D5-F1
#
_cell.length_a   1.000
_cell.length_b   1.000
_cell.length_c   1.000
_cell.angle_alpha   90.00
_cell.angle_beta   90.00
_cell.angle_gamma   90.00
#
_symmetry.space_group_name_H-M   'P 1'
#
loop_
_entity.id
_entity.type
_entity.pdbx_description
1 polymer ?
#
loop_
_entity_poly.entity_id
_entity_poly.type
_entity_poly.pdbx_seq_one_letter_code
_entity_poly.pdbx_strand_id
1 'polypeptide(L)'
;MAVVAAADRVARNEHLEHYQREKYVTFILASATTEIGTVDGLELVGGVLGTLAYFAVGVAVLVTGFLVLDLMTPGNLRHQVYVDKNPNAAILLASNHLALAIIVVTAILTSSDGFAQGLADSAVYGLFAIVLQAIALRLMNVVLPGKLVALVQDPKMCGAAWAVGVSLLSIGLVNAAALT
;
A
#
# COMPACT_ATOMS: atom_id res chain seq x y z
N MET A 1 -0.52 -39.45 34.91
CA MET A 1 -1.03 -38.08 34.63
C MET A 1 -0.53 -37.52 33.29
N ALA A 2 0.75 -37.69 32.91
CA ALA A 2 1.29 -37.19 31.63
C ALA A 2 0.71 -37.87 30.36
N VAL A 3 0.39 -39.16 30.40
CA VAL A 3 -0.14 -39.92 29.25
C VAL A 3 -1.56 -39.49 28.86
N VAL A 4 -2.41 -39.18 29.84
CA VAL A 4 -3.79 -38.69 29.60
C VAL A 4 -3.76 -37.30 28.98
N ALA A 5 -2.84 -36.43 29.43
CA ALA A 5 -2.64 -35.10 28.85
C ALA A 5 -2.07 -35.18 27.42
N ALA A 6 -1.27 -36.19 27.09
CA ALA A 6 -0.78 -36.42 25.74
C ALA A 6 -1.88 -36.95 24.81
N ALA A 7 -2.70 -37.89 25.27
CA ALA A 7 -3.84 -38.41 24.51
C ALA A 7 -4.89 -37.32 24.21
N ASP A 8 -5.17 -36.46 25.19
CA ASP A 8 -6.09 -35.32 25.02
C ASP A 8 -5.54 -34.29 24.01
N ARG A 9 -4.21 -34.08 23.97
CA ARG A 9 -3.57 -33.21 22.97
C ARG A 9 -3.65 -33.78 21.56
N VAL A 10 -3.47 -35.10 21.41
CA VAL A 10 -3.56 -35.77 20.11
C VAL A 10 -5.00 -35.70 19.58
N ALA A 11 -5.99 -36.05 20.41
CA ALA A 11 -7.41 -35.98 20.02
C ALA A 11 -7.86 -34.56 19.66
N ARG A 12 -7.35 -33.55 20.39
CA ARG A 12 -7.61 -32.14 20.08
C ARG A 12 -6.97 -31.72 18.75
N ASN A 13 -5.75 -32.17 18.46
CA ASN A 13 -5.07 -31.84 17.22
C ASN A 13 -5.75 -32.48 16.00
N GLU A 14 -6.18 -33.74 16.11
CA GLU A 14 -6.96 -34.42 15.06
C GLU A 14 -8.27 -33.68 14.77
N HIS A 15 -8.96 -33.22 15.81
CA HIS A 15 -10.17 -32.41 15.65
C HIS A 15 -9.91 -31.06 14.96
N LEU A 16 -8.77 -30.41 15.26
CA LEU A 16 -8.38 -29.16 14.62
C LEU A 16 -7.98 -29.38 13.16
N GLU A 17 -7.28 -30.46 12.83
CA GLU A 17 -6.92 -30.79 11.45
C GLU A 17 -8.14 -31.15 10.60
N HIS A 18 -9.11 -31.86 11.17
CA HIS A 18 -10.40 -32.12 10.52
C HIS A 18 -11.16 -30.81 10.24
N TYR A 19 -11.23 -29.92 11.24
CA TYR A 19 -11.89 -28.62 11.09
C TYR A 19 -11.20 -27.73 10.05
N GLN A 20 -9.86 -27.71 10.04
CA GLN A 20 -9.10 -26.96 9.04
C GLN A 20 -9.32 -27.54 7.65
N ARG A 21 -9.21 -28.87 7.48
CA ARG A 21 -9.38 -29.52 6.18
C ARG A 21 -10.78 -29.27 5.61
N GLU A 22 -11.81 -29.35 6.44
CA GLU A 22 -13.18 -29.05 6.03
C GLU A 22 -13.31 -27.60 5.57
N LYS A 23 -12.74 -26.66 6.32
CA LYS A 23 -12.72 -25.24 5.95
C LYS A 23 -11.96 -24.97 4.63
N TYR A 24 -10.83 -25.64 4.40
CA TYR A 24 -10.07 -25.57 3.14
C TYR A 24 -10.84 -26.19 1.96
N VAL A 25 -11.51 -27.34 2.17
CA VAL A 25 -12.30 -28.00 1.13
C VAL A 25 -13.53 -27.17 0.77
N THR A 26 -14.24 -26.60 1.76
CA THR A 26 -15.34 -25.66 1.52
C THR A 26 -14.87 -24.41 0.80
N PHE A 27 -13.70 -23.86 1.14
CA PHE A 27 -13.12 -22.70 0.44
C PHE A 27 -12.75 -23.01 -1.02
N ILE A 28 -12.12 -24.16 -1.28
CA ILE A 28 -11.78 -24.59 -2.65
C ILE A 28 -13.05 -24.86 -3.47
N LEU A 29 -14.04 -25.55 -2.90
CA LEU A 29 -15.31 -25.81 -3.59
C LEU A 29 -16.09 -24.51 -3.83
N ALA A 30 -16.11 -23.56 -2.89
CA ALA A 30 -16.72 -22.25 -3.07
C ALA A 30 -16.04 -21.45 -4.21
N SER A 31 -14.71 -21.55 -4.35
CA SER A 31 -13.98 -20.95 -5.47
C SER A 31 -14.21 -21.67 -6.80
N ALA A 32 -14.44 -22.98 -6.79
CA ALA A 32 -14.72 -23.79 -7.97
C ALA A 32 -16.18 -23.67 -8.46
N THR A 33 -17.10 -23.29 -7.56
CA THR A 33 -18.49 -22.92 -7.88
C THR A 33 -18.65 -21.47 -8.27
N THR A 34 -17.55 -20.71 -8.45
CA THR A 34 -17.61 -19.43 -9.18
C THR A 34 -18.02 -19.78 -10.61
N GLU A 35 -19.34 -19.80 -10.80
CA GLU A 35 -20.02 -20.29 -11.99
C GLU A 35 -19.36 -19.71 -13.25
N ILE A 36 -19.30 -20.51 -14.30
CA ILE A 36 -19.39 -19.95 -15.66
C ILE A 36 -20.83 -19.44 -15.78
N GLY A 37 -21.09 -18.32 -15.10
CA GLY A 37 -22.37 -17.67 -15.03
C GLY A 37 -22.73 -17.08 -16.39
N THR A 38 -24.03 -16.95 -16.63
CA THR A 38 -24.54 -16.15 -17.74
C THR A 38 -23.96 -14.75 -17.60
N VAL A 39 -23.26 -14.25 -18.62
CA VAL A 39 -22.65 -12.91 -18.58
C VAL A 39 -23.77 -11.86 -18.63
N ASP A 40 -24.25 -11.42 -17.47
CA ASP A 40 -25.18 -10.32 -17.40
C ASP A 40 -24.43 -9.02 -17.71
N GLY A 41 -24.73 -8.41 -18.86
CA GLY A 41 -24.05 -7.19 -19.31
C GLY A 41 -24.15 -6.03 -18.30
N LEU A 42 -25.17 -6.04 -17.45
CA LEU A 42 -25.35 -5.04 -16.39
C LEU A 42 -24.32 -5.21 -15.25
N GLU A 43 -23.95 -6.44 -14.90
CA GLU A 43 -22.91 -6.71 -13.90
C GLU A 43 -21.53 -6.30 -14.41
N LEU A 44 -21.25 -6.55 -15.70
CA LEU A 44 -20.02 -6.08 -16.35
C LEU A 44 -19.92 -4.55 -16.32
N VAL A 45 -21.00 -3.84 -16.66
CA VAL A 45 -21.03 -2.38 -16.60
C VAL A 45 -20.82 -1.90 -15.17
N GLY A 46 -21.46 -2.51 -14.18
CA GLY A 46 -21.26 -2.21 -12.76
C GLY A 46 -19.80 -2.41 -12.32
N GLY A 47 -19.19 -3.54 -12.68
CA GLY A 47 -17.78 -3.84 -12.37
C GLY A 47 -16.79 -2.88 -13.03
N VAL A 48 -17.03 -2.51 -14.30
CA VAL A 48 -16.21 -1.52 -15.03
C VAL A 48 -16.31 -0.14 -14.40
N LEU A 49 -17.53 0.32 -14.10
CA LEU A 49 -17.75 1.61 -13.43
C LEU A 49 -17.10 1.62 -12.04
N GLY A 50 -17.18 0.52 -11.30
CA GLY A 50 -16.52 0.40 -10.02
C GLY A 50 -15.00 0.48 -10.12
N THR A 51 -14.42 -0.24 -11.09
CA THR A 51 -12.98 -0.18 -11.39
C THR A 51 -12.53 1.24 -11.73
N LEU A 52 -13.29 1.95 -12.58
CA LEU A 52 -12.98 3.34 -12.94
C LEU A 52 -13.07 4.30 -11.74
N ALA A 53 -14.03 4.10 -10.85
CA ALA A 53 -14.17 4.93 -9.65
C ALA A 53 -13.00 4.73 -8.67
N TYR A 54 -12.66 3.47 -8.36
CA TYR A 54 -11.51 3.17 -7.52
C TYR A 54 -10.19 3.61 -8.17
N PHE A 55 -10.06 3.48 -9.49
CA PHE A 55 -8.93 4.03 -10.23
C PHE A 55 -8.83 5.55 -10.08
N ALA A 56 -9.95 6.27 -10.24
CA ALA A 56 -9.96 7.72 -10.10
C ALA A 56 -9.55 8.16 -8.68
N VAL A 57 -10.04 7.48 -7.64
CA VAL A 57 -9.64 7.74 -6.26
C VAL A 57 -8.17 7.42 -6.03
N GLY A 58 -7.69 6.27 -6.50
CA GLY A 58 -6.28 5.89 -6.38
C GLY A 58 -5.35 6.92 -7.04
N VAL A 59 -5.69 7.37 -8.25
CA VAL A 59 -4.96 8.44 -8.94
C VAL A 59 -5.01 9.75 -8.16
N ALA A 60 -6.18 10.14 -7.63
CA ALA A 60 -6.30 11.35 -6.83
C ALA A 60 -5.40 11.32 -5.58
N VAL A 61 -5.35 10.18 -4.88
CA VAL A 61 -4.48 9.97 -3.71
C VAL A 61 -3.01 10.02 -4.13
N LEU A 62 -2.62 9.34 -5.21
CA LEU A 62 -1.24 9.36 -5.73
C LEU A 62 -0.77 10.78 -6.08
N VAL A 63 -1.61 11.53 -6.83
CA VAL A 63 -1.31 12.92 -7.22
C VAL A 63 -1.21 13.83 -5.99
N THR A 64 -2.12 13.66 -5.03
CA THR A 64 -2.11 14.45 -3.78
C THR A 64 -0.88 14.16 -2.96
N GLY A 65 -0.54 12.89 -2.75
CA GLY A 65 0.67 12.49 -2.03
C GLY A 65 1.93 13.04 -2.69
N PHE A 66 2.02 12.96 -4.02
CA PHE A 66 3.12 13.57 -4.77
C PHE A 66 3.20 15.09 -4.57
N LEU A 67 2.08 15.82 -4.63
CA LEU A 67 2.06 17.27 -4.41
C LEU A 67 2.53 17.65 -3.00
N VAL A 68 2.06 16.91 -1.98
CA VAL A 68 2.47 17.13 -0.58
C VAL A 68 3.99 16.96 -0.44
N LEU A 69 4.57 15.98 -1.12
CA LEU A 69 5.99 15.71 -1.03
C LEU A 69 6.84 16.69 -1.83
N ASP A 70 6.39 17.09 -3.02
CA ASP A 70 7.04 18.13 -3.81
C ASP A 70 7.06 19.46 -3.03
N LEU A 71 5.99 19.76 -2.28
CA LEU A 71 5.94 20.92 -1.38
C LEU A 71 6.86 20.77 -0.17
N MET A 72 6.92 19.58 0.43
CA MET A 72 7.77 19.32 1.59
C MET A 72 9.25 19.22 1.26
N THR A 73 9.60 18.89 0.02
CA THR A 73 10.99 18.69 -0.41
C THR A 73 11.47 19.97 -1.14
N PRO A 74 12.24 20.86 -0.48
CA PRO A 74 12.67 22.10 -1.08
C PRO A 74 13.65 21.81 -2.23
N GLY A 75 13.32 22.24 -3.45
CA GLY A 75 14.17 22.00 -4.61
C GLY A 75 13.44 21.83 -5.95
N ASN A 76 12.11 21.74 -5.95
CA ASN A 76 11.31 21.50 -7.16
C ASN A 76 11.71 20.17 -7.81
N LEU A 77 11.30 19.05 -7.19
CA LEU A 77 11.67 17.69 -7.64
C LEU A 77 11.30 17.47 -9.10
N ARG A 78 10.20 18.06 -9.55
CA ARG A 78 9.77 18.00 -10.95
C ARG A 78 10.81 18.56 -11.89
N HIS A 79 11.35 19.74 -11.57
CA HIS A 79 12.42 20.33 -12.37
C HIS A 79 13.68 19.47 -12.30
N GLN A 80 14.07 19.02 -11.10
CA GLN A 80 15.30 18.25 -10.96
C GLN A 80 15.25 16.87 -11.61
N VAL A 81 14.11 16.18 -11.59
CA VAL A 81 13.94 14.87 -12.21
C VAL A 81 13.79 14.98 -13.74
N TYR A 82 12.93 15.89 -14.21
CA TYR A 82 12.56 15.92 -15.63
C TYR A 82 13.39 16.90 -16.46
N VAL A 83 13.93 17.95 -15.85
CA VAL A 83 14.78 18.95 -16.52
C VAL A 83 16.25 18.67 -16.24
N ASP A 84 16.65 18.64 -14.96
CA ASP A 84 18.06 18.47 -14.58
C ASP A 84 18.55 17.01 -14.62
N LYS A 85 17.63 16.06 -14.86
CA LYS A 85 17.87 14.61 -14.90
C LYS A 85 18.66 14.10 -13.69
N ASN A 86 18.40 14.69 -12.52
CA ASN A 86 19.10 14.34 -11.30
C ASN A 86 18.69 12.93 -10.83
N PRO A 87 19.64 11.99 -10.77
CA PRO A 87 19.33 10.61 -10.45
C PRO A 87 18.96 10.42 -8.96
N ASN A 88 19.48 11.24 -8.04
CA ASN A 88 19.09 11.21 -6.62
C ASN A 88 17.62 11.65 -6.44
N ALA A 89 17.20 12.71 -7.13
CA ALA A 89 15.81 13.15 -7.11
C ALA A 89 14.86 12.09 -7.67
N ALA A 90 15.28 11.39 -8.74
CA ALA A 90 14.48 10.37 -9.40
C ALA A 90 14.22 9.17 -8.51
N ILE A 91 15.22 8.70 -7.75
CA ILE A 91 15.02 7.55 -6.87
C ILE A 91 14.15 7.88 -5.65
N LEU A 92 14.31 9.07 -5.06
CA LEU A 92 13.43 9.52 -3.98
C LEU A 92 11.97 9.60 -4.44
N LEU A 93 11.75 10.19 -5.62
CA LEU A 93 10.43 10.27 -6.24
C LEU A 93 9.86 8.87 -6.49
N ALA A 94 10.63 7.98 -7.09
CA ALA A 94 10.18 6.64 -7.47
C ALA A 94 9.84 5.78 -6.24
N SER A 95 10.73 5.75 -5.23
CA SER A 95 10.48 4.99 -4.01
C SER A 95 9.25 5.48 -3.26
N ASN A 96 9.04 6.79 -3.22
CA ASN A 96 7.85 7.32 -2.61
C ASN A 96 6.58 6.98 -3.41
N HIS A 97 6.60 7.14 -4.74
CA HIS A 97 5.45 6.80 -5.57
C HIS A 97 5.05 5.33 -5.39
N LEU A 98 6.05 4.45 -5.27
CA LEU A 98 5.84 3.04 -4.98
C LEU A 98 5.21 2.83 -3.59
N ALA A 99 5.65 3.54 -2.56
CA ALA A 99 5.02 3.53 -1.25
C ALA A 99 3.54 3.93 -1.30
N LEU A 100 3.22 5.05 -1.94
CA LEU A 100 1.84 5.52 -2.09
C LEU A 100 0.98 4.54 -2.89
N ALA A 101 1.53 3.91 -3.92
CA ALA A 101 0.82 2.89 -4.70
C ALA A 101 0.45 1.68 -3.83
N ILE A 102 1.38 1.19 -3.01
CA ILE A 102 1.12 0.07 -2.09
C ILE A 102 0.03 0.45 -1.09
N ILE A 103 0.12 1.65 -0.49
CA ILE A 103 -0.90 2.17 0.43
C ILE A 103 -2.28 2.21 -0.22
N VAL A 104 -2.39 2.76 -1.43
CA VAL A 104 -3.67 2.85 -2.17
C VAL A 104 -4.23 1.46 -2.44
N VAL A 105 -3.40 0.51 -2.87
CA VAL A 105 -3.83 -0.88 -3.09
C VAL A 105 -4.37 -1.48 -1.80
N THR A 106 -3.66 -1.32 -0.68
CA THR A 106 -4.12 -1.84 0.61
C THR A 106 -5.41 -1.16 1.08
N ALA A 107 -5.55 0.15 0.92
CA ALA A 107 -6.77 0.88 1.28
C ALA A 107 -7.98 0.37 0.48
N ILE A 108 -7.81 0.11 -0.82
CA ILE A 108 -8.87 -0.46 -1.66
C ILE A 108 -9.24 -1.87 -1.18
N LEU A 109 -8.24 -2.71 -0.88
CA LEU A 109 -8.45 -4.09 -0.43
C LEU A 109 -9.12 -4.18 0.95
N THR A 110 -8.91 -3.21 1.84
CA THR A 110 -9.54 -3.16 3.17
C THR A 110 -10.93 -2.48 3.17
N SER A 111 -11.30 -1.81 2.08
CA SER A 111 -12.50 -0.97 2.05
C SER A 111 -13.82 -1.75 2.19
N SER A 112 -14.84 -1.11 2.78
CA SER A 112 -16.16 -1.69 3.10
C SER A 112 -16.88 -2.32 1.90
N ASP A 113 -17.71 -3.35 2.13
CA ASP A 113 -18.49 -4.08 1.11
C ASP A 113 -19.47 -3.21 0.28
N GLY A 114 -19.83 -2.03 0.78
CA GLY A 114 -20.68 -1.07 0.07
C GLY A 114 -19.89 -0.16 -0.85
N PHE A 115 -20.23 -0.12 -2.15
CA PHE A 115 -19.47 0.64 -3.17
C PHE A 115 -19.15 2.10 -2.81
N ALA A 116 -20.16 2.88 -2.41
CA ALA A 116 -19.96 4.29 -2.07
C ALA A 116 -19.18 4.49 -0.76
N GLN A 117 -19.38 3.59 0.20
CA GLN A 117 -18.72 3.67 1.50
C GLN A 117 -17.27 3.20 1.41
N GLY A 118 -16.99 2.12 0.69
CA GLY A 118 -15.63 1.66 0.43
C GLY A 118 -14.80 2.70 -0.34
N LEU A 119 -15.41 3.43 -1.26
CA LEU A 119 -14.75 4.54 -1.96
C LEU A 119 -14.39 5.70 -1.02
N ALA A 120 -15.30 6.06 -0.11
CA ALA A 120 -15.05 7.09 0.89
C ALA A 120 -13.98 6.65 1.91
N ASP A 121 -14.07 5.43 2.41
CA ASP A 121 -13.11 4.83 3.35
C ASP A 121 -11.70 4.81 2.73
N SER A 122 -11.59 4.34 1.48
CA SER A 122 -10.32 4.31 0.73
C SER A 122 -9.71 5.70 0.60
N ALA A 123 -10.54 6.71 0.31
CA ALA A 123 -10.09 8.09 0.20
C ALA A 123 -9.60 8.64 1.55
N VAL A 124 -10.36 8.41 2.63
CA VAL A 124 -10.01 8.88 3.98
C VAL A 124 -8.72 8.21 4.48
N TYR A 125 -8.64 6.88 4.40
CA TYR A 125 -7.45 6.14 4.80
C TYR A 125 -6.23 6.48 3.94
N GLY A 126 -6.42 6.65 2.62
CA GLY A 126 -5.37 7.14 1.72
C GLY A 126 -4.85 8.52 2.12
N LEU A 127 -5.74 9.46 2.48
CA LEU A 127 -5.35 10.79 2.97
C LEU A 127 -4.60 10.72 4.30
N PHE A 128 -5.06 9.90 5.25
CA PHE A 128 -4.34 9.68 6.52
C PHE A 128 -2.93 9.14 6.28
N ALA A 129 -2.78 8.19 5.36
CA ALA A 129 -1.47 7.64 5.03
C ALA A 129 -0.55 8.67 4.37
N ILE A 130 -1.07 9.58 3.53
CA ILE A 130 -0.28 10.71 3.01
C ILE A 130 0.23 11.58 4.16
N VAL A 131 -0.62 11.89 5.14
CA VAL A 131 -0.23 12.69 6.32
C VAL A 131 0.86 11.98 7.13
N LEU A 132 0.71 10.68 7.38
CA LEU A 132 1.73 9.88 8.08
C LEU A 132 3.05 9.83 7.30
N GLN A 133 2.98 9.64 5.98
CA GLN A 133 4.16 9.65 5.11
C GLN A 133 4.89 11.00 5.16
N ALA A 134 4.14 12.10 5.14
CA ALA A 134 4.66 13.46 5.23
C ALA A 134 5.34 13.74 6.58
N ILE A 135 4.71 13.30 7.69
CA ILE A 135 5.30 13.38 9.03
C ILE A 135 6.60 12.58 9.10
N ALA A 136 6.61 11.36 8.56
CA ALA A 136 7.79 10.52 8.58
C ALA A 136 8.95 11.14 7.78
N LEU A 137 8.66 11.74 6.63
CA LEU A 137 9.66 12.48 5.84
C LEU A 137 10.22 13.67 6.62
N ARG A 138 9.35 14.40 7.33
CA ARG A 138 9.77 15.51 8.19
C ARG A 138 10.68 15.04 9.32
N LEU A 139 10.32 13.96 10.01
CA LEU A 139 11.13 13.36 11.07
C LEU A 139 12.48 12.89 10.54
N MET A 140 12.47 12.23 9.40
CA MET A 140 13.67 11.74 8.73
C MET A 140 14.62 12.89 8.34
N ASN A 141 14.09 14.03 7.89
CA ASN A 141 14.90 15.22 7.62
C ASN A 141 15.49 15.86 8.89
N VAL A 142 14.89 15.64 10.06
CA VAL A 142 15.44 16.09 11.36
C VAL A 142 16.53 15.12 11.85
N VAL A 143 16.33 13.81 11.65
CA VAL A 143 17.26 12.77 12.11
C VAL A 143 18.50 12.67 11.23
N LEU A 144 18.37 12.87 9.92
CA LEU A 144 19.50 12.81 8.98
C LEU A 144 20.27 14.15 9.00
N PRO A 145 21.56 14.16 9.39
CA PRO A 145 22.37 15.39 9.44
C PRO A 145 22.80 15.93 8.06
N GLY A 146 22.38 15.28 6.97
CA GLY A 146 22.56 15.78 5.60
C GLY A 146 21.26 16.37 5.09
N LYS A 147 21.22 17.68 4.81
CA LYS A 147 20.05 18.35 4.24
C LYS A 147 19.59 17.56 3.00
N LEU A 148 18.37 17.00 3.01
CA LEU A 148 17.79 16.31 1.85
C LEU A 148 17.90 17.16 0.57
N VAL A 149 17.81 18.48 0.74
CA VAL A 149 18.04 19.49 -0.31
C VAL A 149 19.43 19.36 -0.96
N ALA A 150 20.49 19.24 -0.16
CA ALA A 150 21.86 19.11 -0.68
C ALA A 150 22.08 17.76 -1.37
N LEU A 151 21.40 16.71 -0.91
CA LEU A 151 21.46 15.37 -1.50
C LEU A 151 20.73 15.30 -2.85
N VAL A 152 19.57 15.95 -2.91
CA VAL A 152 18.71 16.05 -4.10
C VAL A 152 19.37 16.92 -5.17
N GLN A 153 20.15 17.94 -4.78
CA GLN A 153 20.87 18.81 -5.72
C GLN A 153 22.21 18.27 -6.24
N ASP A 154 22.77 17.20 -5.66
CA ASP A 154 24.02 16.62 -6.15
C ASP A 154 23.77 15.85 -7.47
N PRO A 155 24.39 16.23 -8.60
CA PRO A 155 24.22 15.55 -9.88
C PRO A 155 24.81 14.13 -9.91
N LYS A 156 25.63 13.73 -8.92
CA LYS A 156 26.15 12.36 -8.82
C LYS A 156 25.27 11.50 -7.91
N MET A 157 24.97 10.28 -8.39
CA MET A 157 24.31 9.26 -7.57
C MET A 157 25.12 8.99 -6.31
N CYS A 158 24.52 9.23 -5.15
CA CYS A 158 25.13 8.94 -3.85
C CYS A 158 24.39 7.80 -3.14
N GLY A 159 25.11 6.96 -2.40
CA GLY A 159 24.50 5.83 -1.68
C GLY A 159 23.46 6.25 -0.63
N ALA A 160 23.58 7.49 -0.12
CA ALA A 160 22.60 8.05 0.81
C ALA A 160 21.21 8.26 0.16
N ALA A 161 21.13 8.58 -1.13
CA ALA A 161 19.83 8.73 -1.81
C ALA A 161 19.06 7.40 -1.87
N TRP A 162 19.76 6.28 -2.06
CA TRP A 162 19.18 4.94 -1.99
C TRP A 162 18.69 4.60 -0.60
N ALA A 163 19.49 4.85 0.43
CA ALA A 163 19.08 4.61 1.83
C ALA A 163 17.82 5.43 2.17
N VAL A 164 17.76 6.67 1.69
CA VAL A 164 16.59 7.54 1.88
C VAL A 164 15.37 7.00 1.14
N GLY A 165 15.51 6.67 -0.15
CA GLY A 165 14.42 6.10 -0.95
C GLY A 165 13.85 4.83 -0.33
N VAL A 166 14.71 3.89 0.07
CA VAL A 166 14.28 2.64 0.72
C VAL A 166 13.56 2.92 2.04
N SER A 167 14.03 3.88 2.84
CA SER A 167 13.36 4.24 4.09
C SER A 167 11.94 4.76 3.85
N LEU A 168 11.74 5.61 2.83
CA LEU A 168 10.41 6.11 2.44
C LEU A 168 9.49 4.97 2.02
N LEU A 169 10.03 4.02 1.25
CA LEU A 169 9.30 2.81 0.86
C LEU A 169 8.92 1.97 2.07
N SER A 170 9.85 1.74 3.01
CA SER A 170 9.60 0.98 4.23
C SER A 170 8.53 1.63 5.11
N ILE A 171 8.57 2.96 5.27
CA ILE A 171 7.53 3.71 5.98
C ILE A 171 6.17 3.52 5.29
N GLY A 172 6.14 3.58 3.96
CA GLY A 172 4.91 3.38 3.20
C GLY A 172 4.33 1.98 3.35
N LEU A 173 5.18 0.96 3.40
CA LEU A 173 4.80 -0.42 3.72
C LEU A 173 4.19 -0.55 5.12
N VAL A 174 4.78 0.10 6.12
CA VAL A 174 4.23 0.13 7.49
C VAL A 174 2.88 0.83 7.51
N ASN A 175 2.76 1.97 6.82
CA ASN A 175 1.48 2.68 6.71
C ASN A 175 0.42 1.80 6.03
N ALA A 176 0.76 1.12 4.93
CA ALA A 176 -0.14 0.21 4.26
C ALA A 176 -0.63 -0.90 5.20
N ALA A 177 0.29 -1.55 5.94
CA ALA A 177 -0.07 -2.57 6.91
C ALA A 177 -0.91 -2.04 8.10
N ALA A 178 -0.84 -0.75 8.40
CA ALA A 178 -1.65 -0.14 9.46
C ALA A 178 -3.08 0.20 9.01
N LEU A 179 -3.35 0.19 7.69
CA LEU A 179 -4.67 0.45 7.12
C LEU A 179 -5.53 -0.82 6.97
N THR A 180 -5.00 -1.99 7.31
CA THR A 180 -5.71 -3.28 7.34
C THR A 180 -6.31 -3.54 8.71
#